data_AF-A0A524D0G3-F1
#
_entry.id   AF-A0A524D0G3-F1
#
_cell.length_a   1.000
_cell.length_b   1.000
_cell.length_c   1.000
_cell.angle_alpha   90.00
_cell.angle_beta   90.00
_cell.angle_gamma   90.00
#
_symmetry.space_group_name_H-M   'P 1'
#
loop_
_entity.id
_entity.type
_entity.pdbx_description
1 polymer ?
#
loop_
_entity_poly.entity_id
_entity_poly.type
_entity_poly.pdbx_seq_one_letter_code
_entity_poly.pdbx_strand_id
1 'polypeptide(L)'
;MTLERKDAPKSFIPIFIIWVFLCNISAIILAIVWWLEFPATFFFNALVSMIIIIGINILSIILLYPMFGMDPIRPFLRGALIWFAVISVIYIVLGAFIFLIPLTIQLLGDLWFNWKRKKLIERQ
;
A
#
# COMPACT_ATOMS: atom_id res chain seq x y z
N MET A 1 -21.23 0.92 -19.49
CA MET A 1 -20.11 1.70 -20.04
C MET A 1 -18.85 1.40 -19.23
N THR A 2 -17.81 0.84 -19.86
CA THR A 2 -16.46 0.76 -19.32
C THR A 2 -15.77 2.07 -19.60
N LEU A 3 -15.61 2.91 -18.58
CA LEU A 3 -14.90 4.18 -18.73
C LEU A 3 -13.41 3.93 -18.98
N GLU A 4 -12.89 4.67 -19.94
CA GLU A 4 -11.48 4.71 -20.31
C GLU A 4 -10.81 5.87 -19.55
N ARG A 5 -9.48 5.86 -19.46
CA ARG A 5 -8.59 6.84 -18.80
C ARG A 5 -8.99 8.31 -18.93
N LYS A 6 -9.63 8.65 -20.04
CA LYS A 6 -10.05 10.00 -20.42
C LYS A 6 -11.08 10.63 -19.45
N ASP A 7 -11.79 9.80 -18.70
CA ASP A 7 -12.91 10.26 -17.86
C ASP A 7 -12.49 10.60 -16.40
N ALA A 8 -11.27 10.24 -16.00
CA ALA A 8 -10.71 10.61 -14.69
C ALA A 8 -9.84 11.89 -14.81
N PRO A 9 -9.79 12.76 -13.77
CA PRO A 9 -8.88 13.90 -13.75
C PRO A 9 -7.44 13.45 -13.99
N LYS A 10 -6.70 14.15 -14.87
CA LYS A 10 -5.32 13.78 -15.24
C LYS A 10 -4.37 13.64 -14.05
N SER A 11 -4.64 14.34 -12.95
CA SER A 11 -3.88 14.29 -11.70
C SER A 11 -4.22 13.11 -10.79
N PHE A 12 -5.34 12.42 -11.02
CA PHE A 12 -5.86 11.40 -10.11
C PHE A 12 -4.90 10.20 -9.94
N ILE A 13 -4.46 9.61 -11.06
CA ILE A 13 -3.54 8.46 -11.04
C ILE A 13 -2.15 8.85 -10.47
N PRO A 14 -1.53 9.98 -10.87
CA PRO A 14 -0.29 10.45 -10.24
C PRO A 14 -0.39 10.62 -8.72
N ILE A 15 -1.44 11.27 -8.21
CA ILE A 15 -1.61 11.48 -6.76
C ILE A 15 -1.79 10.14 -6.04
N PHE A 16 -2.56 9.22 -6.63
CA PHE A 16 -2.73 7.86 -6.12
C PHE A 16 -1.38 7.14 -5.96
N ILE A 17 -0.55 7.16 -7.01
CA ILE A 17 0.75 6.49 -6.99
C ILE A 17 1.68 7.11 -5.95
N ILE A 18 1.73 8.45 -5.87
CA ILE A 18 2.52 9.17 -4.86
C ILE A 18 2.09 8.77 -3.46
N TRP A 19 0.78 8.67 -3.20
CA TRP A 19 0.25 8.23 -1.91
C TRP A 19 0.75 6.84 -1.52
N VAL A 20 0.61 5.86 -2.41
CA VAL A 20 1.05 4.50 -2.13
C VAL A 20 2.57 4.44 -1.94
N PHE A 21 3.33 5.16 -2.77
CA PHE A 21 4.78 5.25 -2.64
C PHE A 21 5.19 5.78 -1.27
N LEU A 22 4.58 6.89 -0.82
CA LEU A 22 4.86 7.48 0.49
C LEU A 22 4.55 6.51 1.64
N CYS A 23 3.44 5.77 1.59
CA CYS A 23 3.10 4.79 2.63
C CYS A 23 4.16 3.68 2.75
N ASN A 24 4.66 3.17 1.62
CA ASN A 24 5.68 2.12 1.61
C ASN A 24 7.04 2.65 2.09
N ILE A 25 7.43 3.87 1.70
CA ILE A 25 8.64 4.52 2.21
C ILE A 25 8.55 4.76 3.72
N SER A 26 7.39 5.22 4.22
CA SER A 26 7.17 5.39 5.66
C SER A 26 7.29 4.07 6.42
N ALA A 27 6.75 2.97 5.88
CA ALA A 27 6.90 1.65 6.48
C ALA A 27 8.36 1.17 6.52
N ILE A 28 9.16 1.45 5.48
CA ILE A 28 10.59 1.13 5.44
C ILE A 28 11.37 1.92 6.49
N ILE A 29 11.14 3.24 6.58
CA ILE A 29 11.80 4.08 7.59
C ILE A 29 11.43 3.61 8.99
N LEU A 30 10.13 3.34 9.22
CA LEU A 30 9.66 2.80 10.48
C LEU A 30 10.33 1.46 10.79
N ALA A 31 10.62 0.62 9.79
CA ALA A 31 11.22 -0.71 10.00
C ALA A 31 12.62 -0.59 10.56
N ILE A 32 13.41 0.32 9.99
CA ILE A 32 14.78 0.60 10.43
C ILE A 32 14.77 1.18 11.85
N VAL A 33 13.94 2.20 12.09
CA VAL A 33 13.86 2.85 13.42
C VAL A 33 13.37 1.86 14.48
N TRP A 34 12.32 1.09 14.20
CA TRP A 34 11.75 0.17 15.17
C TRP A 34 12.68 -1.00 15.50
N TRP A 35 13.45 -1.46 14.52
CA TRP A 35 14.48 -2.47 14.76
C TRP A 35 15.60 -1.96 15.69
N LEU A 36 16.03 -0.71 15.52
CA LEU A 36 17.06 -0.10 16.36
C LEU A 36 16.58 0.16 17.80
N GLU A 37 15.38 0.71 17.93
CA GLU A 37 14.87 1.19 19.22
C GLU A 37 14.12 0.12 20.02
N PHE A 38 13.42 -0.81 19.35
CA PHE A 38 12.50 -1.76 19.99
C PHE A 38 12.63 -3.21 19.48
N PRO A 39 13.85 -3.80 19.41
CA PRO A 39 14.06 -5.13 18.84
C PRO A 39 13.32 -6.25 19.59
N ALA A 40 13.08 -6.09 20.89
CA ALA A 40 12.40 -7.09 21.72
C ALA A 40 10.89 -7.22 21.43
N THR A 41 10.31 -6.31 20.65
CA THR A 41 8.87 -6.32 20.32
C THR A 41 8.51 -7.31 19.22
N PHE A 42 9.49 -7.81 18.47
CA PHE A 42 9.28 -8.82 17.43
C PHE A 42 9.20 -10.23 18.03
N PHE A 43 8.35 -11.09 17.45
CA PHE A 43 8.26 -12.50 17.86
C PHE A 43 9.40 -13.36 17.30
N PHE A 44 10.01 -12.89 16.21
CA PHE A 44 11.17 -13.51 15.59
C PHE A 44 12.39 -12.60 15.73
N ASN A 45 13.54 -13.06 15.25
CA ASN A 45 14.74 -12.23 15.19
C ASN A 45 14.43 -10.87 14.54
N ALA A 46 14.74 -9.78 15.26
CA ALA A 46 14.34 -8.43 14.87
C ALA A 46 14.99 -7.99 13.54
N LEU A 47 16.25 -8.39 13.29
CA LEU A 47 16.94 -8.09 12.03
C LEU A 47 16.25 -8.81 10.86
N VAL A 48 15.93 -10.09 11.02
CA VAL A 48 15.23 -10.87 9.99
C VAL A 48 13.84 -10.28 9.72
N SER A 49 13.11 -9.93 10.78
CA SER A 49 11.78 -9.32 10.68
C SER A 49 11.83 -7.98 9.93
N MET A 50 12.80 -7.13 10.25
CA MET A 50 13.05 -5.88 9.54
C MET A 50 13.31 -6.11 8.04
N ILE A 51 14.21 -7.04 7.70
CA ILE A 51 14.54 -7.35 6.30
C ILE A 51 13.29 -7.79 5.52
N ILE A 52 12.45 -8.65 6.13
CA ILE A 52 11.18 -9.09 5.53
C ILE A 52 10.25 -7.89 5.29
N ILE A 53 10.06 -7.04 6.29
CA ILE A 53 9.21 -5.85 6.17
C ILE A 53 9.71 -4.94 5.06
N ILE A 54 11.02 -4.64 5.02
CA ILE A 54 11.62 -3.82 3.95
C ILE A 54 11.40 -4.46 2.59
N GLY A 55 11.65 -5.76 2.45
CA GLY A 55 11.48 -6.50 1.20
C GLY A 55 10.04 -6.45 0.68
N ILE A 56 9.05 -6.61 1.56
CA ILE A 56 7.63 -6.50 1.21
C ILE A 56 7.29 -5.10 0.68
N ASN A 57 7.76 -4.04 1.35
CA ASN A 57 7.44 -2.66 0.93
C ASN A 57 8.19 -2.26 -0.35
N ILE A 58 9.41 -2.74 -0.56
CA ILE A 58 10.11 -2.58 -1.85
C ILE A 58 9.34 -3.31 -2.96
N LEU A 59 8.89 -4.54 -2.71
CA LEU A 59 8.12 -5.30 -3.68
C LEU A 59 6.81 -4.60 -4.02
N SER A 60 6.09 -4.05 -3.04
CA SER A 60 4.91 -3.21 -3.26
C SER A 60 5.22 -2.05 -4.21
N ILE A 61 6.34 -1.33 -4.01
CA ILE A 61 6.75 -0.24 -4.89
C ILE A 61 7.02 -0.71 -6.32
N ILE A 62 7.73 -1.83 -6.50
CA ILE A 62 8.00 -2.40 -7.83
C ILE A 62 6.69 -2.78 -8.53
N LEU A 63 5.74 -3.38 -7.81
CA LEU A 63 4.44 -3.77 -8.33
C LEU A 63 3.52 -2.57 -8.65
N LEU A 64 3.86 -1.35 -8.21
CA LEU A 64 3.19 -0.12 -8.66
C LEU A 64 3.66 0.32 -10.05
N TYR A 65 4.84 -0.10 -10.51
CA TYR A 65 5.39 0.36 -11.79
C TYR A 65 4.49 0.06 -13.01
N PRO A 66 3.87 -1.14 -13.13
CA PRO A 66 2.90 -1.42 -14.20
C PRO A 66 1.68 -0.48 -14.19
N MET A 67 1.36 0.15 -13.06
CA MET A 67 0.21 1.06 -12.95
C MET A 67 0.44 2.42 -13.61
N PHE A 68 1.68 2.80 -13.91
CA PHE A 68 1.95 4.01 -14.70
C PHE A 68 1.39 3.89 -16.13
N GLY A 69 1.24 2.66 -16.64
CA GLY A 69 0.77 2.38 -18.00
C GLY A 69 -0.67 1.86 -18.14
N MET A 70 -1.36 1.53 -17.04
CA MET A 70 -2.67 0.87 -17.07
C MET A 70 -3.81 1.73 -16.47
N ASP A 71 -5.03 1.54 -16.98
CA ASP A 71 -6.28 2.07 -16.40
C ASP A 71 -6.67 1.26 -15.14
N PRO A 72 -6.33 1.69 -13.91
CA PRO A 72 -6.03 0.71 -12.88
C PRO A 72 -7.22 0.34 -11.98
N ILE A 73 -8.22 1.18 -11.82
CA ILE A 73 -8.88 1.26 -10.51
C ILE A 73 -9.82 0.07 -10.19
N ARG A 74 -10.37 -0.63 -11.19
CA ARG A 74 -11.25 -1.80 -10.93
C ARG A 74 -10.49 -3.09 -10.61
N PRO A 75 -9.51 -3.55 -11.42
CA PRO A 75 -8.70 -4.71 -11.06
C PRO A 75 -7.76 -4.45 -9.87
N PHE A 76 -7.37 -3.19 -9.66
CA PHE A 76 -6.43 -2.82 -8.60
C PHE A 76 -6.97 -3.01 -7.19
N LEU A 77 -8.21 -2.59 -6.87
CA LEU A 77 -8.69 -2.62 -5.48
C LEU A 77 -8.81 -4.05 -4.93
N ARG A 78 -9.22 -5.01 -5.77
CA ARG A 78 -9.29 -6.42 -5.36
C ARG A 78 -7.88 -6.95 -5.04
N GLY A 79 -6.90 -6.60 -5.86
CA GLY A 79 -5.49 -6.92 -5.61
C GLY A 79 -4.98 -6.27 -4.33
N ALA A 80 -5.25 -4.98 -4.13
CA ALA A 80 -4.83 -4.22 -2.95
C ALA A 80 -5.43 -4.78 -1.64
N LEU A 81 -6.70 -5.20 -1.65
CA LEU A 81 -7.34 -5.85 -0.49
C LEU A 81 -6.72 -7.21 -0.16
N ILE A 82 -6.47 -8.04 -1.17
CA ILE A 82 -5.80 -9.33 -0.99
C ILE A 82 -4.39 -9.11 -0.46
N TRP A 83 -3.65 -8.17 -1.06
CA TRP A 83 -2.30 -7.81 -0.64
C TRP A 83 -2.26 -7.30 0.80
N PHE A 84 -3.19 -6.41 1.16
CA PHE A 84 -3.37 -5.93 2.53
C PHE A 84 -3.59 -7.09 3.51
N ALA A 85 -4.49 -8.02 3.19
CA ALA A 85 -4.76 -9.17 4.04
C ALA A 85 -3.53 -10.06 4.22
N VAL A 86 -2.83 -10.38 3.13
CA VAL A 86 -1.60 -11.20 3.16
C VAL A 86 -0.51 -10.52 4.00
N ILE A 87 -0.23 -9.23 3.77
CA ILE A 87 0.79 -8.51 4.54
C ILE A 87 0.38 -8.40 6.02
N SER A 88 -0.90 -8.18 6.31
CA SER A 88 -1.37 -8.06 7.69
C SER A 88 -1.12 -9.34 8.47
N VAL A 89 -1.38 -10.50 7.86
CA VAL A 89 -1.05 -11.80 8.46
C VAL A 89 0.46 -11.93 8.71
N ILE A 90 1.29 -11.56 7.74
CA ILE A 90 2.75 -11.60 7.90
C ILE A 90 3.19 -10.71 9.06
N TYR A 91 2.71 -9.47 9.14
CA TYR A 91 3.10 -8.54 10.21
C TYR A 91 2.63 -9.01 11.58
N ILE A 92 1.43 -9.59 11.69
CA ILE A 92 0.94 -10.20 12.94
C ILE A 92 1.84 -11.37 13.36
N VAL A 93 2.19 -12.25 12.43
CA VAL A 93 3.10 -13.38 12.69
C VAL A 93 4.46 -12.87 13.16
N LEU A 94 4.98 -11.80 12.57
CA LEU A 94 6.25 -11.20 12.98
C LEU A 94 6.20 -10.46 14.34
N GLY A 95 5.02 -10.24 14.93
CA GLY A 95 4.83 -9.35 16.08
C GLY A 95 4.96 -7.86 15.72
N ALA A 96 4.93 -7.54 14.43
CA ALA A 96 5.21 -6.24 13.85
C ALA A 96 3.93 -5.38 13.74
N PHE A 97 3.15 -5.27 14.82
CA PHE A 97 1.82 -4.65 14.81
C PHE A 97 1.83 -3.16 14.41
N ILE A 98 2.88 -2.42 14.79
CA ILE A 98 3.02 -0.99 14.45
C ILE A 98 3.03 -0.75 12.93
N PHE A 99 3.47 -1.75 12.15
CA PHE A 99 3.53 -1.69 10.68
C PHE A 99 2.17 -1.84 10.01
N LEU A 100 1.14 -2.27 10.76
CA LEU A 100 -0.24 -2.23 10.30
C LEU A 100 -0.74 -0.79 10.16
N ILE A 101 -0.13 0.20 10.82
CA ILE A 101 -0.53 1.61 10.73
C ILE A 101 -0.31 2.15 9.30
N PRO A 102 0.93 2.20 8.76
CA PRO A 102 1.14 2.68 7.40
C PRO A 102 0.38 1.83 6.36
N LEU A 103 0.27 0.52 6.60
CA LEU A 103 -0.48 -0.38 5.73
C LEU A 103 -1.98 -0.05 5.71
N THR A 104 -2.57 0.28 6.86
CA THR A 104 -3.99 0.69 6.97
C THR A 104 -4.22 2.05 6.34
N ILE A 105 -3.29 3.00 6.55
CA ILE A 105 -3.34 4.32 5.91
C ILE A 105 -3.33 4.18 4.38
N GLN A 106 -2.48 3.29 3.85
CA GLN A 106 -2.47 2.97 2.43
C GLN A 106 -3.84 2.45 1.96
N LEU A 107 -4.39 1.43 2.62
CA LEU A 107 -5.69 0.85 2.27
C LEU A 107 -6.82 1.88 2.30
N LEU A 108 -6.86 2.76 3.31
CA LEU A 108 -7.85 3.82 3.41
C LEU A 108 -7.75 4.79 2.22
N GLY A 109 -6.52 5.12 1.81
CA GLY A 109 -6.28 5.84 0.56
C GLY A 109 -6.87 5.08 -0.63
N ASP A 110 -6.49 3.83 -0.85
CA ASP A 110 -6.96 3.00 -1.97
C ASP A 110 -8.49 2.97 -2.06
N LEU A 111 -9.18 2.81 -0.92
CA LEU A 111 -10.64 2.84 -0.82
C LEU A 111 -11.21 4.23 -1.15
N TRP A 112 -10.59 5.30 -0.64
CA TRP A 112 -11.00 6.68 -0.93
C TRP A 112 -10.87 7.03 -2.40
N PHE A 113 -9.75 6.64 -3.05
CA PHE A 113 -9.57 6.82 -4.49
C PHE A 113 -10.65 6.05 -5.26
N ASN A 114 -10.91 4.79 -4.92
CA ASN A 114 -11.99 4.03 -5.55
C ASN A 114 -13.37 4.71 -5.40
N TRP A 115 -13.70 5.22 -4.20
CA TRP A 115 -14.94 5.95 -3.96
C TRP A 115 -15.02 7.24 -4.78
N LYS A 116 -13.94 8.05 -4.80
CA LYS A 116 -13.87 9.27 -5.60
C LYS A 116 -14.06 9.00 -7.08
N ARG A 117 -13.45 7.94 -7.60
CA ARG A 117 -13.67 7.49 -8.97
C ARG A 117 -15.15 7.18 -9.17
N LYS A 118 -15.75 6.28 -8.39
CA LYS A 118 -17.16 5.90 -8.52
C LYS A 118 -18.10 7.13 -8.55
N LYS A 119 -17.85 8.12 -7.70
CA LYS A 119 -18.65 9.36 -7.65
C LYS A 119 -18.50 10.23 -8.90
N LEU A 120 -17.34 10.26 -9.54
CA LEU A 120 -17.14 10.95 -10.82
C LEU A 120 -17.90 10.26 -11.94
N ILE A 121 -17.97 8.92 -11.90
CA ILE A 121 -18.70 8.09 -12.88
C ILE A 121 -20.20 8.31 -12.79
N GLU A 122 -20.76 8.33 -11.58
CA GLU A 122 -22.22 8.45 -11.37
C GLU A 122 -22.76 9.88 -11.58
N ARG A 123 -21.87 10.87 -11.74
CA ARG A 123 -22.23 12.28 -11.97
C ARG A 123 -22.11 12.71 -13.43
N GLN A 124 -21.61 11.85 -14.30
CA GLN A 124 -21.62 12.00 -15.76
C GLN A 124 -22.83 11.27 -16.34
#